data_AF-A0A2H5FQD0-F1
#
_entry.id   AF-A0A2H5FQD0-F1
#
_cell.length_a   1.000
_cell.length_b   1.000
_cell.length_c   1.000
_cell.angle_alpha   90.00
_cell.angle_beta   90.00
_cell.angle_gamma   90.00
#
_symmetry.space_group_name_H-M   'P 1'
#
loop_
_entity.id
_entity.type
_entity.pdbx_description
1 polymer ?
#
loop_
_entity_poly.entity_id
_entity_poly.type
_entity_poly.pdbx_seq_one_letter_code
_entity_poly.pdbx_strand_id
1 'polypeptide(L)'
;MKFSTLLKMMRFWPPFLGAGIRVKNFNPEGTSIVVQMKMRFWNKNYVGTHFGGSIYSMTDPFYMLMLLNLLGKGYIVWDKSASIRYKIPAKGSLYARFELSMDQVEKIRLQVDEAKKIESEFHIPITNEEGITVAEVKKILSIAAK
;
A
#
# COMPACT_ATOMS: atom_id res chain seq x y z
N MET A 1 -19.81 -1.97 -3.76
CA MET A 1 -18.78 -2.79 -4.44
C MET A 1 -18.03 -3.62 -3.40
N LYS A 2 -17.78 -4.91 -3.62
CA LYS A 2 -17.01 -5.75 -2.69
C LYS A 2 -15.54 -5.34 -2.70
N PHE A 3 -14.87 -5.41 -1.54
CA PHE A 3 -13.44 -5.09 -1.41
C PHE A 3 -12.55 -5.89 -2.37
N SER A 4 -12.81 -7.18 -2.52
CA SER A 4 -12.12 -8.06 -3.47
C SER A 4 -12.28 -7.64 -4.93
N THR A 5 -13.46 -7.13 -5.31
CA THR A 5 -13.71 -6.59 -6.66
C THR A 5 -12.92 -5.31 -6.89
N LEU A 6 -12.91 -4.40 -5.90
CA LEU A 6 -12.12 -3.17 -5.95
C LEU A 6 -10.64 -3.49 -6.23
N LEU A 7 -10.01 -4.35 -5.41
CA LEU A 7 -8.60 -4.72 -5.55
C LEU A 7 -8.26 -5.30 -6.93
N LYS A 8 -9.16 -6.13 -7.50
CA LYS A 8 -8.97 -6.70 -8.84
C LYS A 8 -9.05 -5.64 -9.95
N MET A 9 -9.92 -4.65 -9.79
CA MET A 9 -10.14 -3.57 -10.76
C MET A 9 -9.07 -2.49 -10.74
N MET A 10 -8.33 -2.34 -9.62
CA MET A 10 -7.25 -1.34 -9.51
C MET A 10 -6.20 -1.44 -10.61
N ARG A 11 -5.98 -2.62 -11.20
CA ARG A 11 -5.06 -2.79 -12.34
C ARG A 11 -5.46 -1.98 -13.58
N PHE A 12 -6.74 -1.62 -13.71
CA PHE A 12 -7.30 -0.85 -14.83
C PHE A 12 -7.38 0.64 -14.51
N TRP A 13 -7.11 1.04 -13.27
CA TRP A 13 -7.06 2.45 -12.91
C TRP A 13 -5.86 3.10 -13.62
N PRO A 14 -6.04 4.21 -14.39
CA PRO A 14 -4.99 4.73 -15.27
C PRO A 14 -3.62 4.96 -14.60
N PRO A 15 -3.55 5.51 -13.35
CA PRO A 15 -2.26 5.67 -12.66
C PRO A 15 -1.51 4.34 -12.46
N PHE A 16 -2.23 3.27 -12.15
CA PHE A 16 -1.64 1.95 -11.92
C PHE A 16 -1.36 1.21 -13.22
N LEU A 17 -2.26 1.34 -14.19
CA LEU A 17 -2.11 0.72 -15.51
C LEU A 17 -0.83 1.21 -16.20
N GLY A 18 -0.62 2.54 -16.23
CA GLY A 18 0.57 3.14 -16.82
C GLY A 18 1.86 2.75 -16.11
N ALA A 19 1.82 2.71 -14.77
CA ALA A 19 2.95 2.30 -13.93
C ALA A 19 3.21 0.78 -13.93
N GLY A 20 2.30 -0.05 -14.45
CA GLY A 20 2.41 -1.50 -14.42
C GLY A 20 2.16 -2.11 -13.04
N ILE A 21 1.40 -1.42 -12.19
CA ILE A 21 1.04 -1.81 -10.82
C ILE A 21 -0.23 -2.66 -10.84
N ARG A 22 -0.24 -3.76 -10.08
CA ARG A 22 -1.43 -4.58 -9.85
C ARG A 22 -1.40 -5.24 -8.49
N VAL A 23 -2.58 -5.52 -7.93
CA VAL A 23 -2.71 -6.47 -6.83
C VAL A 23 -2.47 -7.89 -7.37
N LYS A 24 -1.41 -8.53 -6.91
CA LYS A 24 -1.01 -9.89 -7.31
C LYS A 24 -1.78 -10.95 -6.52
N ASN A 25 -1.91 -10.77 -5.20
CA ASN A 25 -2.65 -11.66 -4.32
C ASN A 25 -3.27 -10.88 -3.16
N PHE A 26 -4.35 -11.41 -2.58
CA PHE A 26 -4.95 -10.94 -1.34
C PHE A 26 -5.78 -12.06 -0.71
N ASN A 27 -5.99 -12.02 0.60
CA ASN A 27 -6.84 -13.00 1.28
C ASN A 27 -8.31 -12.52 1.36
N PRO A 28 -9.28 -13.44 1.55
CA PRO A 28 -10.70 -13.09 1.63
C PRO A 28 -11.03 -12.05 2.72
N GLU A 29 -10.30 -12.09 3.83
CA GLU A 29 -10.50 -11.21 4.99
C GLU A 29 -10.00 -9.78 4.74
N GLY A 30 -9.14 -9.57 3.73
CA GLY A 30 -8.57 -8.26 3.42
C GLY A 30 -7.48 -7.81 4.41
N THR A 31 -6.93 -8.73 5.19
CA THR A 31 -5.82 -8.50 6.14
C THR A 31 -4.44 -8.67 5.51
N SER A 32 -4.36 -9.24 4.31
CA SER A 32 -3.12 -9.40 3.55
C SER A 32 -3.32 -9.02 2.08
N ILE A 33 -2.44 -8.15 1.57
CA ILE A 33 -2.40 -7.74 0.16
C ILE A 33 -0.95 -7.80 -0.34
N VAL A 34 -0.74 -8.41 -1.50
CA VAL A 34 0.54 -8.40 -2.22
C VAL A 34 0.37 -7.64 -3.52
N VAL A 35 1.16 -6.58 -3.68
CA VAL A 35 1.17 -5.70 -4.85
C VAL A 35 2.41 -5.97 -5.66
N GLN A 36 2.27 -6.00 -6.98
CA GLN A 36 3.37 -6.15 -7.92
C GLN A 36 3.44 -4.94 -8.84
N MET A 37 4.66 -4.45 -9.08
CA MET A 37 4.95 -3.51 -10.16
C MET A 37 5.88 -4.17 -11.17
N LYS A 38 5.39 -4.42 -12.38
CA LYS A 38 6.18 -5.06 -13.45
C LYS A 38 6.95 -4.01 -14.25
N MET A 39 8.24 -4.22 -14.46
CA MET A 39 9.02 -3.34 -15.35
C MET A 39 8.58 -3.50 -16.81
N ARG A 40 8.44 -2.35 -17.48
CA ARG A 40 8.09 -2.20 -18.89
C ARG A 40 9.00 -1.13 -19.49
N PHE A 41 9.08 -1.01 -20.81
CA PHE A 41 9.98 -0.01 -21.39
C PHE A 41 9.53 1.43 -21.08
N TRP A 42 8.23 1.66 -20.91
CA TRP A 42 7.63 2.98 -20.70
C TRP A 42 7.50 3.43 -19.25
N ASN A 43 7.74 2.56 -18.26
CA ASN A 43 7.70 2.93 -16.83
C ASN A 43 9.11 3.04 -16.22
N LYS A 44 10.13 3.14 -17.08
CA LYS A 44 11.52 3.41 -16.69
C LYS A 44 11.76 4.92 -16.54
N ASN A 45 12.67 5.27 -15.65
CA ASN A 45 13.23 6.61 -15.54
C ASN A 45 14.38 6.82 -16.55
N TYR A 46 14.99 8.01 -16.48
CA TYR A 46 16.11 8.43 -17.32
C TYR A 46 17.31 7.46 -17.30
N VAL A 47 17.57 6.80 -16.16
CA VAL A 47 18.71 5.88 -15.98
C VAL A 47 18.34 4.40 -16.16
N GLY A 48 17.17 4.11 -16.73
CA GLY A 48 16.76 2.77 -17.13
C GLY A 48 16.26 1.85 -15.99
N THR A 49 15.97 2.41 -14.81
CA THR A 49 15.34 1.70 -13.68
C THR A 49 13.90 2.17 -13.50
N HIS A 50 13.13 1.58 -12.60
CA HIS A 50 11.76 2.03 -12.34
C HIS A 50 11.68 3.52 -12.01
N PHE A 51 10.66 4.21 -12.53
CA PHE A 51 10.38 5.57 -12.12
C PHE A 51 10.07 5.65 -10.62
N GLY A 52 10.81 6.49 -9.89
CA GLY A 52 10.72 6.59 -8.43
C GLY A 52 9.30 6.91 -7.95
N GLY A 53 8.61 7.83 -8.64
CA GLY A 53 7.21 8.13 -8.34
C GLY A 53 6.30 6.90 -8.43
N SER A 54 6.52 6.03 -9.43
CA SER A 54 5.77 4.76 -9.55
C SER A 54 6.06 3.78 -8.40
N ILE A 55 7.31 3.73 -7.94
CA ILE A 55 7.71 2.90 -6.78
C ILE A 55 7.00 3.39 -5.51
N TYR A 56 6.83 4.70 -5.34
CA TYR A 56 6.00 5.20 -4.24
C TYR A 56 4.51 4.87 -4.45
N SER A 57 3.98 5.12 -5.65
CA SER A 57 2.56 4.88 -5.97
C SER A 57 2.11 3.44 -5.76
N MET A 58 2.99 2.44 -5.93
CA MET A 58 2.64 1.04 -5.64
C MET A 58 2.39 0.74 -4.16
N THR A 59 2.61 1.72 -3.28
CA THR A 59 2.38 1.57 -1.83
C THR A 59 1.20 2.39 -1.29
N ASP A 60 0.66 3.29 -2.10
CA ASP A 60 -0.11 4.41 -1.57
C ASP A 60 -1.52 4.01 -1.03
N PRO A 61 -2.41 3.34 -1.77
CA PRO A 61 -3.79 3.20 -1.30
C PRO A 61 -4.04 2.06 -0.32
N PHE A 62 -3.08 1.14 -0.11
CA PHE A 62 -3.41 -0.19 0.40
C PHE A 62 -3.75 -0.23 1.90
N TYR A 63 -2.92 0.34 2.78
CA TYR A 63 -3.25 0.37 4.21
C TYR A 63 -4.52 1.18 4.50
N MET A 64 -4.70 2.32 3.81
CA MET A 64 -5.93 3.11 3.92
C MET A 64 -7.16 2.28 3.53
N LEU A 65 -7.12 1.61 2.38
CA LEU A 65 -8.20 0.75 1.89
C LEU A 65 -8.48 -0.44 2.82
N MET A 66 -7.43 -1.09 3.35
CA MET A 66 -7.58 -2.20 4.29
C MET A 66 -8.24 -1.72 5.59
N LEU A 67 -7.81 -0.61 6.18
CA LEU A 67 -8.40 -0.07 7.39
C LEU A 67 -9.85 0.38 7.19
N LEU A 68 -10.17 1.04 6.08
CA LEU A 68 -11.56 1.39 5.76
C LEU A 68 -12.46 0.16 5.64
N ASN A 69 -11.94 -0.95 5.10
CA ASN A 69 -12.67 -2.21 5.01
C ASN A 69 -12.83 -2.90 6.37
N LEU A 70 -11.77 -2.94 7.18
CA LEU A 70 -11.70 -3.71 8.43
C LEU A 70 -12.33 -2.97 9.63
N LEU A 71 -12.24 -1.63 9.68
CA LEU A 71 -12.87 -0.80 10.72
C LEU A 71 -14.34 -0.50 10.41
N GLY A 72 -14.70 -0.45 9.12
CA GLY A 72 -16.06 -0.19 8.66
C GLY A 72 -16.41 1.30 8.54
N LYS A 73 -17.70 1.59 8.31
CA LYS A 73 -18.18 2.92 7.87
C LYS A 73 -18.09 4.02 8.93
N GLY A 74 -17.90 3.67 10.20
CA GLY A 74 -17.81 4.61 11.33
C GLY A 74 -16.47 5.34 11.42
N TYR A 75 -15.52 5.05 10.52
CA TYR A 75 -14.17 5.60 10.57
C TYR A 75 -13.83 6.37 9.31
N ILE A 76 -12.93 7.33 9.47
CA ILE A 76 -12.27 8.09 8.40
C ILE A 76 -10.79 7.75 8.47
N VAL A 77 -10.20 7.35 7.35
CA VAL A 77 -8.77 7.03 7.24
C VAL A 77 -8.18 7.86 6.11
N TRP A 78 -7.10 8.59 6.40
CA TRP A 78 -6.38 9.41 5.43
C TRP A 78 -4.89 9.28 5.59
N ASP A 79 -4.18 9.32 4.49
CA ASP A 79 -2.74 9.54 4.49
C ASP A 79 -2.40 10.92 5.05
N LYS A 80 -1.56 10.94 6.08
CA LYS A 80 -1.08 12.17 6.72
C LYS A 80 0.29 12.57 6.18
N SER A 81 1.19 11.61 6.09
CA SER A 81 2.51 11.80 5.51
C SER A 81 3.11 10.46 5.10
N ALA A 82 4.09 10.52 4.21
CA ALA A 82 4.88 9.36 3.86
C ALA A 82 6.31 9.77 3.55
N SER A 83 7.25 8.86 3.81
CA SER A 83 8.63 8.99 3.36
C SER A 83 9.05 7.69 2.67
N ILE A 84 9.88 7.83 1.64
CA ILE A 84 10.45 6.69 0.92
C ILE A 84 11.96 6.81 0.91
N ARG A 85 12.63 5.71 1.25
CA ARG A 85 14.08 5.56 1.17
C ARG A 85 14.42 4.59 0.06
N TYR A 86 14.96 5.10 -1.05
CA TYR A 86 15.50 4.27 -2.13
C TYR A 86 16.88 3.76 -1.73
N LYS A 87 17.05 2.43 -1.67
CA LYS A 87 18.31 1.79 -1.23
C LYS A 87 19.21 1.45 -2.41
N ILE A 88 18.66 0.78 -3.41
CA ILE A 88 19.39 0.31 -4.59
C ILE A 88 18.56 0.50 -5.87
N PRO A 89 19.18 0.51 -7.06
CA PRO A 89 18.47 0.65 -8.33
C PRO A 89 17.40 -0.44 -8.52
N ALA A 90 16.14 -0.01 -8.69
CA ALA A 90 15.02 -0.92 -8.81
C ALA A 90 14.84 -1.43 -10.26
N LYS A 91 15.20 -2.70 -10.50
CA LYS A 91 15.06 -3.40 -11.79
C LYS A 91 14.12 -4.60 -11.67
N GLY A 92 13.59 -5.07 -12.81
CA GLY A 92 12.72 -6.25 -12.85
C GLY A 92 11.35 -6.03 -12.20
N SER A 93 10.70 -7.09 -11.71
CA SER A 93 9.45 -6.92 -10.95
C SER A 93 9.74 -6.52 -9.51
N LEU A 94 8.94 -5.59 -8.99
CA LEU A 94 8.95 -5.22 -7.57
C LEU A 94 7.70 -5.73 -6.88
N TYR A 95 7.81 -5.95 -5.57
CA TYR A 95 6.74 -6.42 -4.71
C TYR A 95 6.65 -5.60 -3.43
N ALA A 96 5.43 -5.25 -3.03
CA ALA A 96 5.12 -4.70 -1.71
C ALA A 96 4.05 -5.57 -1.05
N ARG A 97 4.22 -5.84 0.24
CA ARG A 97 3.33 -6.67 1.04
C ARG A 97 2.73 -5.83 2.17
N PHE A 98 1.42 -5.92 2.33
CA PHE A 98 0.64 -5.23 3.34
C PHE A 98 0.00 -6.28 4.22
N GLU A 99 0.21 -6.17 5.53
CA GLU A 99 -0.36 -7.07 6.51
C GLU A 99 -0.92 -6.25 7.68
N LEU A 100 -2.14 -6.59 8.10
CA LEU A 100 -2.79 -6.08 9.29
C LEU A 100 -3.38 -7.27 10.04
N SER A 101 -2.92 -7.55 11.25
CA SER A 101 -3.59 -8.55 12.08
C SER A 101 -4.92 -8.00 12.59
N MET A 102 -5.88 -8.89 12.87
CA MET A 102 -7.14 -8.47 13.50
C MET A 102 -6.87 -7.80 14.86
N ASP A 103 -5.89 -8.27 15.63
CA ASP A 103 -5.49 -7.65 16.89
C ASP A 103 -5.01 -6.20 16.72
N GLN A 104 -4.27 -5.90 15.63
CA GLN A 104 -3.86 -4.53 15.31
C GLN A 104 -5.07 -3.65 14.97
N VAL A 105 -6.02 -4.20 14.20
CA VAL A 105 -7.25 -3.49 13.84
C VAL A 105 -8.08 -3.17 15.09
N GLU A 106 -8.26 -4.15 15.99
CA GLU A 106 -9.00 -3.96 17.24
C GLU A 106 -8.31 -2.94 18.15
N LYS A 107 -6.99 -2.98 18.25
CA LYS A 107 -6.22 -1.96 19.00
C LYS A 107 -6.44 -0.56 18.44
N ILE A 108 -6.33 -0.40 17.11
CA ILE A 108 -6.60 0.87 16.43
C ILE A 108 -8.04 1.33 16.72
N ARG A 109 -9.02 0.42 16.67
CA ARG A 109 -10.42 0.73 16.95
C ARG A 109 -10.60 1.32 18.34
N LEU A 110 -10.12 0.61 19.36
CA LEU A 110 -10.21 1.04 20.76
C LEU A 110 -9.55 2.40 20.99
N GLN A 111 -8.35 2.60 20.43
CA GLN A 111 -7.61 3.85 20.55
C GLN A 111 -8.35 5.03 19.87
N VAL A 112 -8.97 4.80 18.71
CA VAL A 112 -9.75 5.83 18.00
C VAL A 112 -11.04 6.14 18.75
N ASP A 113 -11.71 5.14 19.31
CA ASP A 113 -12.97 5.34 20.02
C ASP A 113 -12.77 6.17 21.30
N GLU A 114 -11.63 5.97 21.97
CA GLU A 114 -11.19 6.73 23.15
C GLU A 114 -10.68 8.13 22.80
N ALA A 115 -9.69 8.24 21.90
CA ALA A 115 -9.02 9.51 21.60
C ALA A 115 -9.71 10.35 20.52
N LYS A 116 -10.79 9.83 19.89
CA LYS A 116 -11.50 10.36 18.69
C LYS A 116 -10.67 10.39 17.42
N LYS A 117 -9.35 10.55 17.52
CA LYS A 117 -8.42 10.59 16.41
C LYS A 117 -7.04 10.12 16.85
N ILE A 118 -6.42 9.27 16.04
CA ILE A 118 -5.03 8.84 16.22
C ILE A 118 -4.25 8.96 14.92
N GLU A 119 -2.93 8.83 15.03
CA GLU A 119 -2.04 8.60 13.90
C GLU A 119 -1.37 7.23 14.06
N SER A 120 -1.36 6.44 13.00
CA SER A 120 -0.76 5.11 12.96
C SER A 120 0.33 5.04 11.90
N GLU A 121 1.47 4.49 12.30
CA GLU A 121 2.65 4.35 11.44
C GLU A 121 2.73 2.94 10.84
N PHE A 122 3.05 2.86 9.56
CA PHE A 122 3.22 1.61 8.82
C PHE A 122 4.52 1.61 8.02
N HIS A 123 5.19 0.47 8.02
CA HIS A 123 6.43 0.25 7.26
C HIS A 123 6.19 -0.76 6.14
N ILE A 124 6.60 -0.39 4.93
CA ILE A 124 6.36 -1.16 3.71
C ILE A 124 7.70 -1.38 3.00
N PRO A 125 8.33 -2.55 3.19
CA PRO A 125 9.49 -2.91 2.39
C PRO A 125 9.05 -3.21 0.94
N ILE A 126 9.81 -2.68 -0.02
CA ILE A 126 9.66 -2.99 -1.44
C ILE A 126 10.81 -3.88 -1.84
N THR A 127 10.50 -5.07 -2.33
CA THR A 127 11.49 -6.12 -2.67
C THR A 127 11.51 -6.41 -4.17
N ASN A 128 12.66 -6.87 -4.68
CA ASN A 128 12.76 -7.43 -6.03
C ASN A 128 12.35 -8.92 -6.06
N GLU A 129 12.54 -9.59 -7.20
CA GLU A 129 12.25 -11.02 -7.38
C GLU A 129 13.11 -11.95 -6.52
N GLU A 130 14.28 -11.48 -6.08
CA GLU A 130 15.22 -12.21 -5.21
C GLU A 130 14.95 -11.97 -3.72
N GLY A 131 13.93 -11.14 -3.38
CA GLY A 131 13.62 -10.78 -2.00
C GLY A 131 14.49 -9.66 -1.42
N ILE A 132 15.34 -9.02 -2.21
CA ILE A 132 16.20 -7.92 -1.78
C ILE A 132 15.38 -6.63 -1.69
N THR A 133 15.45 -5.94 -0.55
CA THR A 133 14.77 -4.65 -0.33
C THR A 133 15.42 -3.54 -1.16
N VAL A 134 14.70 -3.07 -2.18
CA VAL A 134 15.14 -1.98 -3.07
C VAL A 134 14.75 -0.60 -2.55
N ALA A 135 13.67 -0.52 -1.78
CA ALA A 135 13.19 0.71 -1.15
C ALA A 135 12.36 0.39 0.09
N GLU A 136 12.24 1.36 0.99
CA GLU A 136 11.40 1.29 2.19
C GLU A 136 10.49 2.50 2.25
N VAL A 137 9.20 2.27 2.44
CA VAL A 137 8.22 3.33 2.67
C VAL A 137 7.79 3.31 4.12
N LYS A 138 7.78 4.49 4.74
CA LYS A 138 7.13 4.76 6.02
C LYS A 138 5.89 5.60 5.73
N LYS A 139 4.74 5.17 6.22
CA LYS A 139 3.46 5.87 6.08
C LYS A 139 2.87 6.21 7.43
N ILE A 140 2.34 7.41 7.56
CA ILE A 140 1.54 7.84 8.71
C ILE A 140 0.11 8.04 8.22
N LEU A 141 -0.81 7.28 8.80
CA LEU A 141 -2.24 7.39 8.54
C LEU A 141 -2.93 8.08 9.71
N SER A 142 -3.72 9.11 9.41
CA SER A 142 -4.68 9.69 10.34
C SER A 142 -5.95 8.85 10.32
N ILE A 143 -6.38 8.38 11.50
CA ILE A 143 -7.58 7.56 11.69
C ILE A 143 -8.47 8.28 12.69
N ALA A 144 -9.73 8.55 12.33
CA ALA A 144 -10.69 9.25 13.18
C ALA A 144 -12.05 8.54 13.18
N ALA A 145 -12.74 8.61 14.32
CA ALA A 145 -14.16 8.27 14.39
C ALA A 145 -14.97 9.36 13.67
N LYS A 146 -16.07 8.96 13.02
CA LYS A 146 -17.05 9.89 12.45
C LYS A 146 -17.94 10.50 13.50
#